data_AF-A0A957YXE2-F1
#
_entry.id   AF-A0A957YXE2-F1
#
_cell.length_a   1.000
_cell.length_b   1.000
_cell.length_c   1.000
_cell.angle_alpha   90.00
_cell.angle_beta   90.00
_cell.angle_gamma   90.00
#
_symmetry.space_group_name_H-M   'P 1'
#
loop_
_entity.id
_entity.type
_entity.pdbx_description
1 polymer ?
#
loop_
_entity_poly.entity_id
_entity_poly.type
_entity_poly.pdbx_seq_one_letter_code
_entity_poly.pdbx_strand_id
1 'polypeptide(L)' 'SVVNYEQRSHDHPNLFLLGSGVFPTVGTANPTLTIAALSLWAAETIRRNLAVLEQARGA' A
#
# COMPACT_ATOMS: atom_id res chain seq x y z
N SER A 1 -6.80 12.32 -4.91
CA SER A 1 -5.71 11.42 -4.49
C SER A 1 -5.24 10.63 -5.69
N VAL A 2 -3.97 10.22 -5.75
CA VAL A 2 -3.44 9.31 -6.80
C VAL A 2 -3.44 7.84 -6.36
N VAL A 3 -3.67 7.59 -5.06
CA VAL A 3 -3.80 6.26 -4.46
C VAL A 3 -5.04 6.19 -3.55
N ASN A 4 -5.56 4.99 -3.34
CA ASN A 4 -6.60 4.70 -2.37
C ASN A 4 -6.04 4.56 -0.94
N TYR A 5 -6.89 4.18 0.01
CA TYR A 5 -6.50 4.03 1.41
C TYR A 5 -5.46 2.93 1.63
N GLU A 6 -5.36 1.92 0.76
CA GLU A 6 -4.38 0.82 0.84
C GLU A 6 -3.03 1.16 0.17
N GLN A 7 -2.81 2.43 -0.20
CA GLN A 7 -1.62 2.90 -0.91
C GLN A 7 -1.51 2.31 -2.32
N ARG A 8 -2.65 1.87 -2.88
CA ARG A 8 -2.77 1.30 -4.23
C ARG A 8 -3.19 2.37 -5.23
N SER A 9 -2.61 2.35 -6.42
CA SER A 9 -3.05 3.18 -7.54
C SER A 9 -4.53 2.93 -7.85
N HIS A 10 -5.25 3.99 -8.23
CA HIS A 10 -6.62 3.88 -8.71
C HIS A 10 -6.70 3.20 -10.09
N ASP A 11 -5.69 3.39 -10.94
CA ASP A 11 -5.71 2.92 -12.31
C ASP A 11 -5.26 1.45 -12.40
N HIS A 12 -4.30 1.04 -11.56
CA HIS A 12 -3.61 -0.24 -11.68
C HIS A 12 -3.77 -1.07 -10.39
N PRO A 13 -4.50 -2.20 -10.42
CA PRO A 13 -4.83 -2.97 -9.21
C PRO A 13 -3.63 -3.68 -8.57
N ASN A 14 -2.50 -3.80 -9.26
CA ASN A 14 -1.27 -4.43 -8.78
C ASN A 14 -0.12 -3.42 -8.55
N LEU A 15 -0.41 -2.11 -8.58
CA LEU A 15 0.58 -1.06 -8.38
C LEU A 15 0.35 -0.35 -7.04
N PHE A 16 1.39 -0.33 -6.21
CA PHE A 16 1.40 0.31 -4.90
C PHE A 16 2.51 1.36 -4.82
N LEU A 17 2.24 2.48 -4.15
CA LEU A 17 3.21 3.55 -3.94
C LEU A 17 3.49 3.70 -2.44
N LEU A 18 4.76 3.56 -2.04
CA LEU A 18 5.17 3.60 -0.63
C LEU A 18 6.22 4.70 -0.43
N GLY A 19 6.00 5.58 0.54
CA GLY A 19 6.88 6.72 0.80
C GLY A 19 6.10 7.94 1.32
N SER A 20 6.77 9.07 1.52
CA SER A 20 6.09 10.32 1.92
C SER A 20 5.19 10.91 0.84
N GLY A 21 5.41 10.55 -0.44
CA GLY A 21 4.62 11.07 -1.57
C GLY A 21 3.13 10.69 -1.55
N VAL A 22 2.74 9.69 -0.75
CA VAL A 22 1.32 9.31 -0.60
C VAL A 22 0.61 10.04 0.54
N PHE A 23 1.31 10.92 1.27
CA PHE A 23 0.74 11.61 2.42
C PHE A 23 -0.18 12.73 1.91
N PRO A 24 -1.49 12.73 2.23
CA PRO A 24 -2.37 13.83 1.88
C PRO A 24 -2.06 15.10 2.70
N THR A 25 -1.40 14.93 3.84
CA THR A 25 -0.99 15.99 4.77
C THR A 25 0.33 15.61 5.44
N VAL A 26 1.14 16.60 5.81
CA VAL A 26 2.38 16.40 6.56
C VAL A 26 2.27 17.03 7.96
N GLY A 27 2.84 16.37 8.96
CA GLY A 27 2.97 16.89 10.33
C GLY A 27 4.36 17.48 10.60
N THR A 28 4.58 18.00 11.80
CA THR A 28 5.89 18.55 12.22
C THR A 28 6.91 17.48 12.59
N ALA A 29 6.45 16.29 12.99
CA ALA A 29 7.31 15.17 13.37
C ALA A 29 7.94 14.50 12.14
N ASN A 30 9.11 13.88 12.33
CA ASN A 30 9.81 13.17 11.28
C ASN A 30 8.96 12.01 10.71
N PRO A 31 8.75 11.93 9.39
CA PRO A 31 7.72 11.06 8.80
C PRO A 31 8.13 9.59 8.72
N THR A 32 9.40 9.25 8.99
CA THR A 32 9.97 7.92 8.72
C THR A 32 9.17 6.79 9.36
N LEU A 33 8.72 6.96 10.61
CA LEU A 33 7.93 5.93 11.29
C LEU A 33 6.54 5.77 10.67
N THR A 34 5.91 6.86 10.23
CA THR A 34 4.64 6.81 9.48
C THR A 34 4.81 6.12 8.14
N ILE A 35 5.92 6.39 7.42
CA ILE A 35 6.25 5.71 6.16
C ILE A 35 6.40 4.21 6.39
N ALA A 36 7.15 3.81 7.41
CA ALA A 36 7.34 2.40 7.76
C ALA A 36 6.00 1.72 8.10
N ALA A 37 5.15 2.36 8.90
CA ALA A 37 3.85 1.83 9.29
C ALA A 37 2.93 1.60 8.08
N LEU A 38 2.81 2.58 7.18
CA LEU A 38 2.01 2.43 5.96
C LEU A 38 2.60 1.40 5.00
N SER A 39 3.93 1.29 4.94
CA SER A 39 4.61 0.29 4.10
C SER A 39 4.31 -1.14 4.56
N LEU A 40 4.36 -1.39 5.88
CA LEU A 40 4.00 -2.69 6.45
C LEU A 40 2.52 -3.02 6.23
N TRP A 41 1.65 -2.02 6.33
CA TRP A 41 0.23 -2.22 6.06
C TRP A 41 -0.06 -2.58 4.59
N ALA A 42 0.56 -1.87 3.64
CA ALA A 42 0.45 -2.20 2.23
C ALA A 42 1.04 -3.59 1.91
N ALA A 43 2.16 -3.97 2.55
CA ALA A 43 2.75 -5.29 2.40
C ALA A 43 1.79 -6.42 2.83
N GLU A 44 1.04 -6.22 3.92
CA GLU A 44 0.01 -7.16 4.36
C GLU A 44 -1.14 -7.27 3.33
N THR A 45 -1.57 -6.16 2.75
CA THR A 45 -2.57 -6.17 1.65
C THR A 45 -2.06 -6.92 0.43
N ILE A 46 -0.81 -6.67 0.01
CA ILE A 46 -0.16 -7.38 -1.11
C ILE A 46 -0.13 -8.88 -0.83
N ARG A 47 0.31 -9.28 0.37
CA ARG A 47 0.39 -10.69 0.79
C ARG A 47 -0.98 -11.38 0.71
N ARG A 48 -2.05 -10.74 1.17
CA ARG A 48 -3.42 -11.28 1.06
C ARG A 48 -3.87 -11.45 -0.38
N ASN A 49 -3.63 -10.45 -1.23
CA ASN A 49 -4.01 -10.51 -2.64
C ASN A 49 -3.28 -11.66 -3.35
N LEU A 50 -1.98 -11.84 -3.08
CA LEU A 50 -1.20 -12.93 -3.67
C LEU A 50 -1.73 -14.30 -3.22
N ALA A 51 -2.02 -14.48 -1.93
CA ALA A 51 -2.58 -15.73 -1.42
C ALA A 51 -3.90 -16.11 -2.11
N VAL A 52 -4.78 -15.13 -2.36
CA VAL A 52 -6.03 -15.34 -3.11
C VAL A 52 -5.75 -15.76 -4.56
N LEU A 53 -4.78 -15.12 -5.22
CA LEU A 53 -4.41 -15.47 -6.59
C LEU A 53 -3.78 -16.87 -6.69
N GLU A 54 -2.97 -17.26 -5.72
CA GLU A 54 -2.38 -18.61 -5.65
C GLU A 54 -3.46 -19.68 -5.47
N GLN A 55 -4.45 -19.43 -4.61
CA GLN A 55 -5.61 -20.31 -4.44
C GLN A 55 -6.41 -20.44 -5.75
N ALA A 56 -6.64 -19.33 -6.45
CA ALA A 56 -7.37 -19.33 -7.72
C ALA A 56 -6.60 -20.01 -8.86
N ARG A 57 -5.27 -20.06 -8.81
CA ARG A 57 -4.44 -20.78 -9.80
C ARG A 57 -4.36 -22.29 -9.57
N GLY A 58 -4.66 -22.75 -8.35
CA GLY A 58 -4.64 -24.17 -7.99
C GLY A 58 -5.99 -24.88 -8.12
N ALA A 59 -7.07 -24.13 -8.39
CA ALA A 59 -8.42 -24.62 -8.70
C ALA A 59 -8.64 -24.66 -10.21
#